data_AF-A0A4R4PNJ7-F1
#
_entry.id   AF-A0A4R4PNJ7-F1
#
_cell.length_a   1.000
_cell.length_b   1.000
_cell.length_c   1.000
_cell.angle_alpha   90.00
_cell.angle_beta   90.00
_cell.angle_gamma   90.00
#
_symmetry.space_group_name_H-M   'P 1'
#
loop_
_entity.id
_entity.type
_entity.pdbx_description
1 polymer ?
#
loop_
_entity_poly.entity_id
_entity_poly.type
_entity_poly.pdbx_seq_one_letter_code
_entity_poly.pdbx_strand_id
1 'polypeptide(L)'
;MGRPTEFGDLSPWTLERTEFFAVSKTPVCWYPVTLEGELLGYLWAGLSTEDDTAGFIPRHGMGATGFDAGGTWRGRLKRARDKGMSPAEAVRQWVGAPEDPRGGGVPADAEERILPNSKAVQVLARRTRRDIRPGE
;
A
#
# COMPACT_ATOMS: atom_id res chain seq x y z
N MET A 1 42.70 -24.72 -11.39
CA MET A 1 41.58 -25.54 -10.89
C MET A 1 41.43 -25.21 -9.42
N GLY A 2 40.34 -24.71 -8.84
CA GLY A 2 39.04 -24.18 -9.25
C GLY A 2 38.52 -23.48 -7.98
N ARG A 3 37.90 -22.30 -8.10
CA ARG A 3 37.42 -21.53 -6.93
C ARG A 3 36.27 -22.28 -6.25
N PRO A 4 36.17 -22.28 -4.91
CA PRO A 4 34.96 -22.72 -4.24
C PRO A 4 33.91 -21.60 -4.34
N THR A 5 33.18 -21.56 -5.46
CA THR A 5 31.88 -20.86 -5.54
C THR A 5 30.79 -21.92 -5.39
N GLU A 6 30.78 -22.57 -4.23
CA GLU A 6 29.63 -23.34 -3.79
C GLU A 6 28.93 -22.46 -2.75
N PHE A 7 28.06 -21.57 -3.23
CA PHE A 7 26.97 -21.07 -2.42
C PHE A 7 26.08 -22.28 -2.09
N GLY A 8 26.45 -23.00 -1.04
CA GLY A 8 25.53 -23.89 -0.36
C GLY A 8 24.31 -23.07 0.06
N ASP A 9 23.14 -23.62 -0.22
CA ASP A 9 21.89 -23.29 0.47
C ASP A 9 21.66 -21.78 0.71
N LEU A 10 21.51 -21.02 -0.38
CA LEU A 10 20.72 -19.81 -0.30
C LEU A 10 19.30 -20.15 -0.73
N SER A 11 18.53 -20.73 0.19
CA SER A 11 17.10 -20.47 0.21
C SER A 11 16.89 -18.94 0.19
N PRO A 12 16.27 -18.33 -0.83
CA PRO A 12 15.73 -17.00 -0.69
C PRO A 12 14.24 -17.19 -0.45
N TRP A 13 13.87 -17.32 0.82
CA TRP A 13 12.51 -17.09 1.28
C TRP A 13 11.43 -17.96 0.61
N THR A 14 11.10 -19.08 1.25
CA THR A 14 9.67 -19.33 1.44
C THR A 14 9.16 -18.13 2.23
N LEU A 15 8.76 -17.06 1.54
CA LEU A 15 7.83 -16.12 2.13
C LEU A 15 6.61 -16.99 2.45
N GLU A 16 6.54 -17.48 3.68
CA GLU A 16 5.29 -17.41 4.42
C GLU A 16 4.89 -15.95 4.32
N ARG A 17 4.13 -15.65 3.27
CA ARG A 17 3.95 -14.32 2.73
C ARG A 17 3.09 -13.55 3.72
N THR A 18 3.75 -12.98 4.70
CA THR A 18 3.12 -12.31 5.85
C THR A 18 2.52 -10.97 5.40
N GLU A 19 2.69 -10.63 4.13
CA GLU A 19 2.36 -9.36 3.50
C GLU A 19 1.91 -9.62 2.07
N PHE A 20 0.99 -8.78 1.61
CA PHE A 20 0.63 -8.72 0.20
C PHE A 20 1.85 -8.31 -0.65
N PHE A 21 1.89 -8.74 -1.91
CA PHE A 21 2.95 -8.34 -2.83
C PHE A 21 2.95 -6.82 -3.07
N ALA A 22 4.12 -6.19 -2.94
CA ALA A 22 4.32 -4.74 -3.17
C ALA A 22 4.35 -4.34 -4.66
N VAL A 23 4.30 -5.31 -5.58
CA VAL A 23 4.25 -5.07 -7.02
C VAL A 23 3.10 -5.86 -7.62
N SER A 24 2.27 -5.20 -8.41
CA SER A 24 1.19 -5.85 -9.15
C SER A 24 1.29 -5.47 -10.62
N LYS A 25 1.15 -6.46 -11.50
CA LYS A 25 1.01 -6.29 -12.96
C LYS A 25 -0.45 -6.20 -13.39
N THR A 26 -1.37 -6.47 -12.48
CA THR A 26 -2.82 -6.42 -12.68
C THR A 26 -3.37 -5.07 -12.23
N PRO A 27 -4.62 -4.72 -12.63
CA PRO A 27 -5.26 -3.49 -12.22
C PRO A 27 -5.35 -3.41 -10.69
N VAL A 28 -5.00 -2.23 -10.15
CA VAL A 28 -5.03 -1.94 -8.71
C VAL A 28 -5.98 -0.78 -8.43
N CYS A 29 -6.79 -0.87 -7.40
CA CYS A 29 -7.45 0.28 -6.81
C CYS A 29 -6.49 1.02 -5.88
N TRP A 30 -6.63 2.34 -5.76
CA TRP A 30 -5.86 3.13 -4.82
C TRP A 30 -6.72 4.21 -4.16
N TYR A 31 -6.30 4.58 -2.96
CA TYR A 31 -6.95 5.54 -2.08
C TYR A 31 -5.91 6.47 -1.44
N PRO A 32 -6.16 7.78 -1.36
CA PRO A 32 -5.33 8.68 -0.59
C PRO A 32 -5.49 8.39 0.92
N VAL A 33 -4.39 8.42 1.65
CA VAL A 33 -4.38 8.38 3.12
C VAL A 33 -3.98 9.73 3.64
N THR A 34 -4.84 10.33 4.44
CA THR A 34 -4.62 11.62 5.09
C THR A 34 -4.49 11.44 6.60
N LEU A 35 -3.75 12.33 7.24
CA LEU A 35 -3.68 12.49 8.69
C LEU A 35 -3.84 13.98 9.00
N GLU A 36 -4.86 14.34 9.76
CA GLU A 36 -5.21 15.71 10.12
C GLU A 36 -5.35 16.62 8.88
N GLY A 37 -5.81 16.06 7.77
CA GLY A 37 -5.92 16.75 6.47
C GLY A 37 -4.63 16.80 5.64
N GLU A 38 -3.51 16.29 6.15
CA GLU A 38 -2.25 16.16 5.41
C GLU A 38 -2.12 14.80 4.73
N LEU A 39 -1.85 14.79 3.42
CA LEU A 39 -1.66 13.56 2.66
C LEU A 39 -0.36 12.84 3.07
N LEU A 40 -0.51 11.75 3.82
CA LEU A 40 0.58 10.88 4.25
C LEU A 40 1.09 9.98 3.12
N GLY A 41 0.20 9.53 2.24
CA GLY A 41 0.54 8.57 1.19
C GLY A 41 -0.67 7.99 0.49
N TYR A 42 -0.45 6.85 -0.18
CA TYR A 42 -1.45 6.18 -0.98
C TYR A 42 -1.52 4.70 -0.60
N LEU A 43 -2.72 4.26 -0.22
CA LEU A 43 -3.04 2.86 -0.02
C LEU A 43 -3.52 2.29 -1.36
N TRP A 44 -3.08 1.08 -1.72
CA TRP A 44 -3.50 0.44 -2.96
C TRP A 44 -3.69 -1.06 -2.77
N ALA A 45 -4.52 -1.66 -3.60
CA ALA A 45 -4.83 -3.08 -3.61
C ALA A 45 -5.12 -3.59 -5.02
N GLY A 46 -4.64 -4.78 -5.33
CA GLY A 46 -4.99 -5.51 -6.54
C GLY A 46 -6.47 -5.85 -6.58
N LEU A 47 -7.06 -5.68 -7.76
CA LEU A 47 -8.44 -6.08 -8.05
C LEU A 47 -8.54 -7.53 -8.50
N SER A 48 -7.42 -8.16 -8.88
CA SER A 48 -7.38 -9.55 -9.31
C SER A 48 -7.38 -10.49 -8.11
N THR A 49 -8.28 -11.48 -8.13
CA THR A 49 -8.39 -12.52 -7.10
C THR A 49 -7.16 -13.44 -7.05
N GLU A 50 -6.40 -13.52 -8.14
CA GLU A 50 -5.17 -14.32 -8.26
C GLU A 50 -3.94 -13.61 -7.67
N ASP A 51 -3.99 -12.27 -7.57
CA ASP A 51 -2.89 -11.43 -7.09
C ASP A 51 -3.27 -10.82 -5.73
N ASP A 52 -2.86 -11.51 -4.67
CA ASP A 52 -2.92 -11.02 -3.28
C ASP A 52 -1.87 -9.89 -3.11
N THR A 53 -2.17 -8.74 -3.74
CA THR A 53 -1.31 -7.55 -3.82
C THR A 53 -2.01 -6.39 -3.15
N ALA A 54 -1.34 -5.72 -2.23
CA ALA A 54 -1.79 -4.52 -1.58
C ALA A 54 -0.60 -3.91 -0.87
N GLY A 55 -0.64 -2.61 -0.69
CA GLY A 55 0.45 -1.93 -0.03
C GLY A 55 0.11 -0.50 0.26
N PHE A 56 0.93 0.08 1.12
CA PHE A 56 0.93 1.49 1.38
C PHE A 56 2.22 2.08 0.82
N ILE A 57 2.09 3.13 0.02
CA ILE A 57 3.22 3.89 -0.48
C ILE A 57 3.18 5.26 0.20
N PRO A 58 4.12 5.56 1.11
CA PRO A 58 4.20 6.88 1.71
C PRO A 58 4.53 7.92 0.65
N ARG A 59 4.02 9.13 0.84
CA ARG A 59 4.37 10.28 0.01
C ARG A 59 5.85 10.63 0.22
N HIS A 60 6.51 11.03 -0.85
CA HIS A 60 7.89 11.47 -0.79
C HIS A 60 8.02 12.72 0.11
N GLY A 61 8.84 12.62 1.17
CA GLY A 61 9.08 13.71 2.12
C GLY A 61 8.52 13.50 3.53
N MET A 62 7.72 12.46 3.77
CA MET A 62 7.11 12.22 5.09
C MET A 62 8.02 11.58 6.15
N GLY A 63 9.28 11.26 5.80
CA GLY A 63 10.29 10.80 6.76
C GLY A 63 9.79 9.70 7.72
N ALA A 64 9.92 9.97 9.02
CA ALA A 64 9.47 9.08 10.09
C ALA A 64 7.95 8.83 10.08
N THR A 65 7.14 9.88 9.85
CA THR A 65 5.67 9.77 9.80
C THR A 65 5.19 8.80 8.72
N GLY A 66 5.85 8.80 7.55
CA GLY A 66 5.55 7.85 6.48
C GLY A 66 5.92 6.40 6.83
N PHE A 67 6.96 6.22 7.65
CA PHE A 67 7.40 4.91 8.12
C PHE A 67 6.44 4.33 9.18
N ASP A 68 6.07 5.14 10.18
CA ASP A 68 5.07 4.78 11.20
C ASP A 68 3.71 4.44 10.58
N ALA A 69 3.28 5.24 9.59
CA ALA A 69 2.06 4.97 8.84
C ALA A 69 2.15 3.67 8.06
N GLY A 70 3.27 3.41 7.37
CA GLY A 70 3.50 2.15 6.66
C GLY A 70 3.45 0.93 7.56
N GLY A 71 4.01 1.01 8.77
CA GLY A 71 3.92 -0.06 9.77
C GLY A 71 2.47 -0.31 10.19
N THR A 72 1.71 0.75 10.46
CA THR A 72 0.30 0.68 10.85
C THR A 72 -0.56 0.05 9.75
N TRP A 73 -0.41 0.50 8.50
CA TRP A 73 -1.16 -0.05 7.36
C TRP A 73 -0.80 -1.49 7.04
N ARG A 74 0.48 -1.88 7.12
CA ARG A 74 0.89 -3.29 6.98
C ARG A 74 0.21 -4.18 8.03
N GLY A 75 0.13 -3.73 9.28
CA GLY A 75 -0.57 -4.43 10.34
C GLY A 75 -2.07 -4.60 10.08
N ARG A 76 -2.73 -3.54 9.59
CA ARG A 76 -4.16 -3.54 9.21
C ARG A 76 -4.45 -4.49 8.06
N LEU A 77 -3.67 -4.38 7.00
CA LEU A 77 -3.75 -5.25 5.82
C LEU A 77 -3.54 -6.72 6.19
N LYS A 78 -2.56 -7.00 7.06
CA LYS A 78 -2.33 -8.36 7.59
C LYS A 78 -3.55 -8.89 8.35
N ARG A 79 -4.18 -8.09 9.21
CA ARG A 79 -5.40 -8.50 9.92
C ARG A 79 -6.58 -8.76 8.98
N ALA A 80 -6.73 -7.99 7.91
CA ALA A 80 -7.77 -8.23 6.92
C ALA A 80 -7.51 -9.55 6.15
N ARG A 81 -6.26 -9.80 5.77
CA ARG A 81 -5.84 -11.07 5.17
C ARG A 81 -6.07 -12.26 6.09
N ASP A 82 -5.77 -12.13 7.38
CA ASP A 82 -6.00 -13.16 8.41
C ASP A 82 -7.48 -13.52 8.54
N LYS A 83 -8.37 -12.55 8.32
CA LYS A 83 -9.83 -12.76 8.23
C LYS A 83 -10.29 -13.37 6.90
N GLY A 84 -9.37 -13.66 5.97
CA GLY A 84 -9.68 -14.17 4.64
C GLY A 84 -10.28 -13.13 3.69
N MET A 85 -10.13 -11.83 3.97
CA MET A 85 -10.61 -10.78 3.08
C MET A 85 -9.66 -10.58 1.90
N SER A 86 -10.25 -10.33 0.73
CA SER A 86 -9.49 -9.92 -0.45
C SER A 86 -8.82 -8.56 -0.22
N PRO A 87 -7.67 -8.28 -0.86
CA PRO A 87 -6.96 -7.00 -0.70
C PRO A 87 -7.83 -5.78 -1.04
N ALA A 88 -8.68 -5.87 -2.07
CA ALA A 88 -9.61 -4.81 -2.44
C ALA A 88 -10.66 -4.54 -1.34
N GLU A 89 -11.26 -5.59 -0.78
CA GLU A 89 -12.20 -5.49 0.34
C GLU A 89 -11.49 -4.93 1.59
N ALA A 90 -10.26 -5.38 1.83
CA ALA A 90 -9.42 -4.94 2.93
C ALA A 90 -9.16 -3.43 2.87
N VAL A 91 -8.91 -2.83 1.70
CA VAL A 91 -8.73 -1.37 1.61
C VAL A 91 -10.06 -0.62 1.65
N ARG A 92 -11.12 -1.16 1.03
CA ARG A 92 -12.47 -0.58 1.00
C ARG A 92 -13.07 -0.44 2.39
N GLN A 93 -12.85 -1.42 3.28
CA GLN A 93 -13.34 -1.33 4.67
C GLN A 93 -12.69 -0.19 5.47
N TRP A 94 -11.58 0.37 5.02
CA TRP A 94 -10.92 1.50 5.67
C TRP A 94 -11.35 2.86 5.10
N VAL A 95 -12.10 2.88 3.99
CA VAL A 95 -12.66 4.11 3.43
C VAL A 95 -13.70 4.68 4.40
N GLY A 96 -13.47 5.91 4.88
CA GLY A 96 -14.31 6.54 5.89
C GLY A 96 -14.16 5.97 7.30
N ALA A 97 -13.19 5.08 7.52
CA ALA A 97 -12.85 4.64 8.87
C ALA A 97 -12.21 5.79 9.66
N PRO A 98 -12.36 5.81 11.00
CA PRO A 98 -11.74 6.83 11.84
C PRO A 98 -10.23 6.90 11.60
N GLU A 99 -9.75 8.12 11.50
CA GLU A 99 -8.34 8.41 11.28
C GLU A 99 -7.50 7.98 12.48
N ASP A 100 -6.41 7.25 12.25
CA ASP A 100 -5.50 6.86 13.32
C ASP A 100 -4.39 7.90 13.47
N PRO A 101 -4.03 8.28 14.71
CA PRO A 101 -3.01 9.31 14.97
C PRO A 101 -1.60 8.96 14.46
N ARG A 102 -1.35 7.68 14.12
CA ARG A 102 -0.06 7.19 13.57
C ARG A 102 -0.17 6.70 12.13
N GLY A 103 -1.35 6.24 11.72
CA GLY A 103 -1.60 5.64 10.43
C GLY A 103 -2.29 6.57 9.43
N GLY A 104 -2.91 7.65 9.91
CA GLY A 104 -3.92 8.35 9.16
C GLY A 104 -5.16 7.49 8.90
N GLY A 105 -5.96 7.94 7.96
CA GLY A 105 -7.23 7.35 7.56
C GLY A 105 -7.46 7.62 6.09
N VAL A 106 -8.33 6.80 5.49
CA VAL A 106 -8.80 7.07 4.14
C VAL A 106 -10.06 7.93 4.28
N PRO A 107 -10.10 9.15 3.73
CA PRO A 107 -11.27 10.00 3.87
C PRO A 107 -12.51 9.33 3.27
N ALA A 108 -13.70 9.57 3.82
CA ALA A 108 -14.94 9.00 3.30
C ALA A 108 -15.26 9.47 1.88
N ASP A 109 -14.76 10.66 1.51
CA ASP A 109 -14.85 11.23 0.17
C ASP A 109 -13.77 10.70 -0.80
N ALA A 110 -12.90 9.78 -0.32
CA ALA A 110 -11.88 9.17 -1.18
C ALA A 110 -12.53 8.35 -2.29
N GLU A 111 -12.44 8.85 -3.51
CA GLU A 111 -12.91 8.14 -4.70
C GLU A 111 -12.03 6.91 -4.96
N GLU A 112 -12.65 5.75 -5.22
CA GLU A 112 -11.91 4.56 -5.65
C GLU A 112 -11.37 4.81 -7.06
N ARG A 113 -10.05 4.90 -7.17
CA ARG A 113 -9.40 5.12 -8.46
C ARG A 113 -8.67 3.86 -8.87
N ILE A 114 -8.89 3.42 -10.11
CA ILE A 114 -8.26 2.22 -10.65
C ILE A 114 -7.08 2.64 -11.52
N LEU A 115 -5.93 2.01 -11.28
CA LEU A 115 -4.73 2.14 -12.08
C LEU A 115 -4.37 0.79 -12.70
N PRO A 116 -3.67 0.80 -13.85
CA PRO A 116 -3.35 -0.43 -14.58
C PRO A 116 -2.35 -1.33 -13.84
N ASN A 117 -1.58 -0.79 -12.88
CA ASN A 117 -0.60 -1.52 -12.08
C ASN A 117 -0.10 -0.69 -10.89
N SER A 118 0.61 -1.33 -9.96
CA SER A 118 1.18 -0.66 -8.78
C SER A 118 2.29 0.35 -9.13
N LYS A 119 2.96 0.19 -10.28
CA LYS A 119 4.00 1.12 -10.73
C LYS A 119 3.42 2.50 -11.05
N ALA A 120 2.19 2.55 -11.56
CA ALA A 120 1.46 3.80 -11.75
C ALA A 120 1.19 4.51 -10.41
N VAL A 121 0.86 3.77 -9.35
CA VAL A 121 0.69 4.32 -7.99
C VAL A 121 2.01 4.91 -7.46
N GLN A 122 3.13 4.21 -7.67
CA GLN A 122 4.45 4.72 -7.27
C GLN A 122 4.82 6.02 -8.00
N VAL A 123 4.53 6.10 -9.31
CA VAL A 123 4.76 7.32 -10.08
C VAL A 123 3.89 8.45 -9.55
N LEU A 124 2.62 8.19 -9.23
CA LEU A 124 1.70 9.16 -8.65
C LEU A 124 2.21 9.67 -7.29
N ALA A 125 2.61 8.77 -6.39
CA ALA A 125 3.17 9.12 -5.09
C ALA A 125 4.44 9.99 -5.16
N ARG A 126 5.21 9.88 -6.25
CA ARG A 126 6.37 10.75 -6.54
C ARG A 126 5.97 12.07 -7.19
N ARG A 127 4.87 12.10 -7.94
CA ARG A 127 4.42 13.27 -8.72
C ARG A 127 3.63 14.28 -7.92
N THR A 128 3.09 13.95 -6.74
CA THR A 128 2.23 14.87 -5.98
C THR A 128 3.01 16.02 -5.32
N ARG A 129 3.51 16.95 -6.14
CA ARG A 129 3.69 18.36 -5.81
C ARG A 129 2.58 19.13 -6.54
N ARG A 130 1.63 19.68 -5.76
CA ARG A 130 0.44 20.44 -6.20
C ARG A 130 -0.57 19.61 -7.01
N ASP A 131 -1.64 19.19 -6.36
CA ASP A 131 -3.02 19.23 -6.89
C ASP A 131 -3.95 18.51 -5.91
N ILE A 132 -4.29 19.21 -4.83
CA ILE A 132 -5.60 19.04 -4.18
C ILE A 132 -6.06 20.47 -3.89
N ARG A 133 -6.61 21.13 -4.90
CA ARG A 133 -7.60 22.18 -4.68
C ARG A 133 -8.96 21.48 -4.79
N PRO A 134 -9.75 21.36 -3.71
CA PRO A 134 -11.17 21.10 -3.88
C PRO A 134 -11.75 22.31 -4.63
N GLY A 135 -12.53 22.03 -5.67
CA GLY A 135 -13.18 23.05 -6.50
C GLY A 135 -14.12 23.94 -5.70
N GLU A 136 -14.27 25.16 -6.21
CA GLU A 136 -15.11 26.27 -5.75
C GLU A 136 -16.60 25.94 -5.60
#